data_AF-A0A453AQF0-F1
#
_entry.id   AF-A0A453AQF0-F1
#
_cell.length_a   1.000
_cell.length_b   1.000
_cell.length_c   1.000
_cell.angle_alpha   90.00
_cell.angle_beta   90.00
_cell.angle_gamma   90.00
#
_symmetry.space_group_name_H-M   'P 1'
#
loop_
_entity.id
_entity.type
_entity.pdbx_description
1 polymer ?
#
loop_
_entity_poly.entity_id
_entity_poly.type
_entity_poly.pdbx_seq_one_letter_code
_entity_poly.pdbx_strand_id
1 'polypeptide(L)'
;MPQSICRYILFYLPLPNLRCAELLNHMSLGANSYICMFCLQKVVQLCKNRVVLFDNKTKDPRIRTKQLETLLDVVDSVSANNGGNPFTDQMLTRLKEVHDREKEVHDALGYSEDQISELKKEIHRTRDEQLANITAMVEEKLNITVEKLQVQLMEEQNARLEAERVAAEARLKSDEEIRKLKERLEKAQEENEEFRRLAATNKCAIL
;
A
#
# COMPACT_ATOMS: atom_id res chain seq x y z
N MET A 1 -3.17 -6.03 -5.89
CA MET A 1 -3.39 -5.96 -7.35
C MET A 1 -4.27 -7.11 -7.78
N PRO A 2 -5.21 -6.90 -8.72
CA PRO A 2 -5.99 -7.98 -9.32
C PRO A 2 -5.08 -9.00 -10.02
N GLN A 3 -5.30 -10.29 -9.79
CA GLN A 3 -4.51 -11.37 -10.42
C GLN A 3 -4.56 -11.31 -11.96
N SER A 4 -5.64 -10.76 -12.54
CA SER A 4 -5.84 -10.63 -13.98
C SER A 4 -4.79 -9.74 -14.65
N ILE A 5 -4.42 -8.62 -14.01
CA ILE A 5 -3.43 -7.66 -14.52
C ILE A 5 -2.02 -8.20 -14.33
N CYS A 6 -1.78 -8.90 -13.22
CA CYS A 6 -0.49 -9.52 -12.93
C CYS A 6 -0.06 -10.59 -13.95
N ARG A 7 -0.89 -10.96 -14.93
CA ARG A 7 -0.47 -11.83 -16.06
C ARG A 7 0.28 -11.07 -17.16
N TYR A 8 0.14 -9.75 -17.23
CA TYR A 8 0.69 -8.88 -18.28
C TYR A 8 1.88 -8.05 -17.82
N ILE A 9 2.11 -7.96 -16.51
CA ILE A 9 3.17 -7.10 -15.94
C ILE A 9 4.54 -7.77 -16.04
N LEU A 10 5.53 -6.99 -16.48
CA LEU A 10 6.96 -7.28 -16.43
C LEU A 10 7.66 -6.18 -15.62
N PHE A 11 8.57 -6.55 -14.74
CA PHE A 11 9.40 -5.60 -13.99
C PHE A 11 10.68 -5.27 -14.74
N TYR A 12 10.85 -3.99 -15.04
CA TYR A 12 12.08 -3.45 -15.60
C TYR A 12 12.93 -2.86 -14.48
N LEU A 13 14.15 -3.36 -14.33
CA LEU A 13 15.09 -2.92 -13.31
C LEU A 13 16.34 -2.34 -13.99
N PRO A 14 16.50 -1.01 -14.03
CA PRO A 14 17.72 -0.44 -14.57
C PRO A 14 18.91 -0.82 -13.67
N LEU A 15 20.07 -1.08 -14.26
CA LEU A 15 21.35 -1.32 -13.59
C LEU A 15 22.14 0.00 -13.54
N PRO A 16 21.93 0.90 -12.55
CA PRO A 16 22.92 1.94 -12.27
C PRO A 16 23.73 1.67 -10.99
N ASN A 17 23.48 0.58 -10.25
CA ASN A 17 24.14 0.27 -8.98
C ASN A 17 24.12 -1.23 -8.69
N LEU A 18 25.28 -1.83 -8.38
CA LEU A 18 25.45 -3.26 -8.03
C LEU A 18 24.55 -3.75 -6.88
N ARG A 19 23.94 -2.84 -6.09
CA ARG A 19 23.06 -3.18 -4.97
C ARG A 19 21.74 -3.86 -5.39
N CYS A 20 21.21 -3.61 -6.59
CA CYS A 20 19.94 -4.23 -7.01
C CYS A 20 20.08 -5.71 -7.42
N ALA A 21 21.25 -6.12 -7.93
CA ALA A 21 21.51 -7.51 -8.26
C ALA A 21 21.74 -8.36 -6.98
N GLU A 22 22.32 -7.77 -5.94
CA GLU A 22 22.47 -8.37 -4.61
C GLU A 22 21.13 -8.42 -3.86
N LEU A 23 20.22 -7.46 -4.06
CA LEU A 23 18.90 -7.43 -3.41
C LEU A 23 17.97 -8.58 -3.82
N LEU A 24 18.19 -9.20 -4.97
CA LEU A 24 17.46 -10.43 -5.35
C LEU A 24 18.07 -11.69 -4.73
N ASN A 25 19.31 -11.64 -4.21
CA ASN A 25 20.05 -12.80 -3.72
C ASN A 25 20.45 -12.75 -2.24
N HIS A 26 20.37 -11.61 -1.54
CA HIS A 26 20.74 -11.50 -0.13
C HIS A 26 19.62 -10.94 0.74
N MET A 27 18.96 -11.85 1.45
CA MET A 27 18.28 -11.54 2.72
C MET A 27 19.34 -11.13 3.73
N SER A 28 19.24 -9.90 4.25
CA SER A 28 19.35 -9.54 5.67
C SER A 28 19.93 -8.13 5.87
N LEU A 29 19.28 -7.41 6.79
CA LEU A 29 19.74 -6.22 7.54
C LEU A 29 19.88 -4.88 6.81
N GLY A 30 19.13 -3.90 7.32
CA GLY A 30 19.45 -2.48 7.12
C GLY A 30 18.22 -1.58 7.04
N ALA A 31 17.72 -1.16 8.21
CA ALA A 31 16.70 -0.13 8.30
C ALA A 31 17.24 1.23 7.85
N ASN A 32 16.75 1.70 6.68
CA ASN A 32 16.47 3.11 6.33
C ASN A 32 16.48 3.31 4.81
N SER A 33 15.35 3.00 4.17
CA SER A 33 14.77 3.63 2.96
C SER A 33 13.72 2.67 2.41
N TYR A 34 12.63 2.50 3.16
CA TYR A 34 11.69 1.41 2.94
C TYR A 34 10.63 1.79 1.89
N ILE A 35 10.98 1.66 0.61
CA ILE A 35 10.06 0.89 -0.25
C ILE A 35 10.00 -0.49 0.42
N CYS A 36 8.83 -0.87 0.92
CA CYS A 36 8.61 -2.15 1.58
C CYS A 36 9.14 -3.29 0.69
N MET A 37 10.35 -3.76 0.97
CA MET A 37 11.04 -4.80 0.20
C MET A 37 10.20 -6.08 0.13
N PHE A 38 9.49 -6.36 1.22
CA PHE A 38 8.52 -7.46 1.33
C PHE A 38 7.32 -7.28 0.38
N CYS A 39 6.87 -6.05 0.18
CA CYS A 39 5.77 -5.73 -0.74
C CYS A 39 6.22 -5.89 -2.19
N LEU A 40 7.43 -5.43 -2.52
CA LEU A 40 8.01 -5.63 -3.85
C LEU A 40 8.13 -7.11 -4.19
N GLN A 41 8.69 -7.92 -3.28
CA GLN A 41 8.84 -9.37 -3.47
C GLN A 41 7.49 -10.04 -3.73
N LYS A 42 6.45 -9.69 -2.96
CA LYS A 42 5.09 -10.22 -3.16
C LYS A 42 4.51 -9.87 -4.53
N VAL A 43 4.69 -8.63 -5.00
CA VAL A 43 4.17 -8.21 -6.31
C VAL A 43 4.95 -8.89 -7.44
N VAL A 44 6.27 -9.03 -7.32
CA VAL A 44 7.10 -9.78 -8.27
C VAL A 44 6.66 -11.24 -8.37
N GLN A 45 6.38 -11.88 -7.22
CA GLN A 45 5.85 -13.25 -7.17
C GLN A 45 4.48 -13.36 -7.86
N LEU A 46 3.56 -12.42 -7.63
CA LEU A 46 2.26 -12.37 -8.32
C LEU A 46 2.42 -12.25 -9.85
N CYS A 47 3.50 -11.59 -10.30
CA CYS A 47 3.85 -11.47 -11.71
C CYS A 47 4.76 -12.60 -12.20
N LYS A 48 4.77 -13.75 -11.51
CA LYS A 48 5.54 -14.95 -11.86
C LYS A 48 7.05 -14.69 -12.03
N ASN A 49 7.59 -13.79 -11.22
CA ASN A 49 9.01 -13.42 -11.24
C ASN A 49 9.51 -12.91 -12.59
N ARG A 50 8.63 -12.32 -13.41
CA ARG A 50 9.03 -11.67 -14.66
C ARG A 50 9.77 -10.37 -14.34
N VAL A 51 11.10 -10.46 -14.37
CA VAL A 51 12.02 -9.36 -14.08
C VAL A 51 13.10 -9.34 -15.14
N VAL A 52 13.36 -8.17 -15.72
CA VAL A 52 14.46 -7.95 -16.67
C VAL A 52 15.38 -6.88 -16.11
N LEU A 53 16.67 -7.22 -15.98
CA LEU A 53 17.72 -6.31 -15.59
C LEU A 53 18.26 -5.59 -16.85
N PHE A 54 18.41 -4.28 -16.77
CA PHE A 54 18.76 -3.47 -17.94
C PHE A 54 19.85 -2.44 -17.62
N ASP A 55 21.06 -2.62 -18.14
CA ASP A 55 22.07 -1.58 -18.16
C ASP A 55 21.71 -0.51 -19.20
N ASN A 56 21.31 0.67 -18.72
CA ASN A 56 21.00 1.82 -19.57
C ASN A 56 22.21 2.66 -19.96
N LYS A 57 23.37 2.39 -19.35
CA LYS A 57 24.61 3.14 -19.55
C LYS A 57 25.60 2.39 -20.44
N THR A 58 25.36 1.11 -20.73
CA THR A 58 26.22 0.32 -21.62
C THR A 58 26.36 1.00 -22.99
N LYS A 59 27.60 1.08 -23.46
CA LYS A 59 27.93 1.54 -24.81
C LYS A 59 28.25 0.38 -25.75
N ASP A 60 28.35 -0.85 -25.22
CA ASP A 60 28.67 -2.03 -26.03
C ASP A 60 27.41 -2.48 -26.80
N PRO A 61 27.44 -2.44 -28.14
CA PRO A 61 26.29 -2.84 -28.96
C PRO A 61 25.86 -4.29 -28.73
N ARG A 62 26.79 -5.20 -28.40
CA ARG A 62 26.50 -6.62 -28.18
C ARG A 62 25.69 -6.82 -26.89
N ILE A 63 26.06 -6.09 -25.85
CA ILE A 63 25.35 -6.10 -24.56
C ILE A 63 23.95 -5.51 -24.76
N ARG A 64 23.83 -4.41 -25.50
CA ARG A 64 22.52 -3.81 -25.84
C ARG A 64 21.62 -4.78 -26.61
N THR A 65 22.14 -5.47 -27.63
CA THR A 65 21.38 -6.47 -28.40
C THR A 65 20.91 -7.61 -27.50
N LYS A 66 21.81 -8.17 -26.68
CA LYS A 66 21.47 -9.25 -25.76
C LYS A 66 20.39 -8.86 -24.75
N GLN A 67 20.45 -7.64 -24.22
CA GLN A 67 19.42 -7.12 -23.30
C GLN A 67 18.06 -6.95 -23.99
N LEU A 68 18.06 -6.49 -25.24
CA LEU A 68 16.84 -6.35 -26.04
C LEU A 68 16.23 -7.73 -26.36
N GLU A 69 17.04 -8.69 -26.79
CA GLU A 69 16.61 -10.07 -27.04
C GLU A 69 15.97 -10.68 -25.78
N THR A 70 16.64 -10.53 -24.63
CA THR A 70 16.10 -11.02 -23.34
C THR A 70 14.76 -10.37 -22.99
N LEU A 71 14.59 -9.08 -23.27
CA LEU A 71 13.32 -8.38 -23.03
C LEU A 71 12.22 -8.92 -23.95
N LEU A 72 12.51 -9.08 -25.24
CA LEU A 72 11.56 -9.57 -26.23
C LEU A 72 11.13 -11.01 -25.92
N ASP A 73 12.05 -11.89 -25.54
CA ASP A 73 11.71 -13.27 -25.13
C ASP A 73 10.71 -13.30 -23.96
N VAL A 74 10.86 -12.40 -22.99
CA VAL A 74 9.92 -12.32 -21.87
C VAL A 74 8.57 -11.75 -22.31
N VAL A 75 8.57 -10.76 -23.21
CA VAL A 75 7.33 -10.21 -23.79
C VAL A 75 6.58 -11.26 -24.60
N ASP A 76 7.28 -12.03 -25.42
CA ASP A 76 6.71 -13.12 -26.22
C ASP A 76 6.14 -14.22 -25.33
N SER A 77 6.85 -14.58 -24.26
CA SER A 77 6.32 -15.49 -23.24
C SER A 77 5.05 -14.95 -22.58
N VAL A 78 4.99 -13.66 -22.24
CA VAL A 78 3.77 -13.03 -21.71
C VAL A 78 2.64 -13.10 -22.74
N SER A 79 2.93 -12.76 -24.00
CA SER A 79 1.95 -12.81 -25.08
C SER A 79 1.39 -14.22 -25.26
N ALA A 80 2.25 -15.23 -25.40
CA ALA A 80 1.86 -16.63 -25.55
C ALA A 80 1.03 -17.14 -24.35
N ASN A 81 1.44 -16.80 -23.12
CA ASN A 81 0.72 -17.17 -21.91
C ASN A 81 -0.67 -16.53 -21.79
N ASN A 82 -0.93 -15.44 -22.51
CA ASN A 82 -2.21 -14.76 -22.57
C ASN A 82 -2.97 -15.04 -23.89
N GLY A 83 -2.53 -16.06 -24.65
CA GLY A 83 -3.16 -16.46 -25.91
C GLY A 83 -3.04 -15.42 -27.02
N GLY A 84 -2.01 -14.57 -26.97
CA GLY A 84 -1.79 -13.46 -27.91
C GLY A 84 -2.70 -12.26 -27.70
N ASN A 85 -3.60 -12.31 -26.72
CA ASN A 85 -4.53 -11.21 -26.48
C ASN A 85 -3.84 -10.10 -25.67
N PRO A 86 -3.97 -8.83 -26.09
CA PRO A 86 -3.54 -7.72 -25.26
C PRO A 86 -4.39 -7.61 -24.01
N PHE A 87 -3.89 -6.89 -23.00
CA PHE A 87 -4.69 -6.55 -21.84
C PHE A 87 -5.88 -5.67 -22.25
N THR A 88 -7.09 -6.09 -21.87
CA THR A 88 -8.33 -5.38 -22.16
C THR A 88 -9.09 -5.11 -20.86
N ASP A 89 -9.59 -3.88 -20.73
CA ASP A 89 -10.50 -3.46 -19.67
C ASP A 89 -11.61 -2.59 -20.28
N GLN A 90 -12.73 -2.40 -19.58
CA GLN A 90 -13.91 -1.68 -20.07
C GLN A 90 -13.56 -0.30 -20.64
N MET A 91 -12.60 0.40 -20.02
CA MET A 91 -12.09 1.69 -20.50
C MET A 91 -11.31 1.57 -21.82
N LEU A 92 -10.46 0.56 -21.97
CA LEU A 92 -9.67 0.33 -23.20
C LEU A 92 -10.56 -0.12 -24.36
N THR A 93 -11.59 -0.92 -24.08
CA THR A 93 -12.60 -1.31 -25.08
C THR A 93 -13.31 -0.08 -25.63
N ARG A 94 -13.77 0.83 -24.75
CA ARG A 94 -14.43 2.09 -25.17
C ARG A 94 -13.51 2.98 -25.99
N LEU A 95 -12.23 3.09 -25.61
CA LEU A 95 -11.24 3.86 -26.37
C LEU A 95 -11.01 3.26 -27.77
N LYS A 96 -10.92 1.93 -27.86
CA LYS A 96 -10.77 1.24 -29.14
C LYS A 96 -12.00 1.40 -30.03
N GLU A 97 -13.21 1.29 -29.48
CA GLU A 97 -14.45 1.54 -30.22
C GLU A 97 -14.54 2.97 -30.76
N VAL A 98 -14.12 3.97 -29.97
CA VAL A 98 -14.04 5.36 -30.45
C VAL A 98 -13.03 5.49 -31.58
N HIS A 99 -11.84 4.89 -31.45
CA HIS A 99 -10.80 4.96 -32.47
C HIS A 99 -11.17 4.21 -33.76
N ASP A 100 -11.76 3.02 -33.65
CA ASP A 100 -12.23 2.24 -34.78
C ASP A 100 -13.36 2.99 -35.52
N ARG A 101 -14.28 3.65 -34.78
CA ARG A 101 -15.29 4.54 -35.37
C ARG A 101 -14.69 5.78 -36.03
N GLU A 102 -13.69 6.43 -35.40
CA GLU A 102 -12.97 7.57 -35.99
C GLU A 102 -12.29 7.15 -37.31
N LYS A 103 -11.75 5.93 -37.37
CA LYS A 103 -11.09 5.39 -38.56
C LYS A 103 -12.08 5.01 -39.66
N GLU A 104 -13.22 4.40 -39.33
CA GLU A 104 -14.31 4.14 -40.28
C GLU A 104 -14.87 5.44 -40.87
N VAL A 105 -15.02 6.49 -40.05
CA VAL A 105 -15.39 7.84 -40.51
C VAL A 105 -14.32 8.45 -41.40
N HIS A 106 -13.03 8.20 -41.10
CA HIS A 106 -11.92 8.75 -41.88
C HIS A 106 -11.74 8.05 -43.23
N ASP A 107 -11.94 6.73 -43.30
CA ASP A 107 -11.81 5.93 -44.52
C ASP A 107 -13.03 6.05 -45.45
N ALA A 108 -14.20 6.47 -44.94
CA ALA A 108 -15.40 6.79 -45.71
C ALA A 108 -15.36 8.23 -46.27
N LEU A 109 -14.52 8.47 -47.28
CA LEU A 109 -14.42 9.78 -47.95
C LEU A 109 -15.68 10.09 -48.80
N GLY A 110 -16.54 10.98 -48.27
CA GLY A 110 -17.66 11.57 -49.01
C GLY A 110 -18.45 12.66 -48.28
N TYR A 111 -17.94 13.25 -47.20
CA TYR A 111 -18.68 14.24 -46.42
C TYR A 111 -18.39 15.68 -46.88
N SER A 112 -19.44 16.51 -46.99
CA SER A 112 -19.29 17.95 -47.22
C SER A 112 -18.70 18.65 -45.98
N GLU A 113 -18.13 19.83 -46.16
CA GLU A 113 -17.52 20.62 -45.07
C GLU A 113 -18.50 20.87 -43.89
N ASP A 114 -19.79 21.03 -44.21
CA ASP A 114 -20.87 21.16 -43.23
C ASP A 114 -21.10 19.88 -42.42
N GLN A 115 -21.08 18.71 -43.08
CA GLN A 115 -21.25 17.41 -42.42
C GLN A 115 -20.06 17.09 -41.50
N ILE A 116 -18.85 17.48 -41.89
CA ILE A 116 -17.64 17.34 -41.06
C ILE A 116 -17.75 18.25 -39.81
N SER A 117 -18.24 19.48 -39.98
CA SER A 117 -18.45 20.43 -38.88
C SER A 117 -19.49 19.91 -37.88
N GLU A 118 -20.60 19.35 -38.38
CA GLU A 118 -21.67 18.80 -37.56
C GLU A 118 -21.23 17.56 -36.77
N LEU A 119 -20.53 16.64 -37.45
CA LEU A 119 -19.98 15.45 -36.80
C LEU A 119 -18.95 15.81 -35.71
N LYS A 120 -18.11 16.83 -35.96
CA LYS A 120 -17.14 17.30 -34.97
C LYS A 120 -17.82 17.88 -33.72
N LYS A 121 -18.90 18.64 -33.90
CA LYS A 121 -19.71 19.16 -32.77
C LYS A 121 -20.33 18.01 -31.97
N GLU A 122 -20.83 16.98 -32.64
CA GLU A 122 -21.41 15.82 -31.98
C GLU A 122 -20.36 15.04 -31.17
N ILE A 123 -19.17 14.80 -31.73
CA ILE A 123 -18.05 14.17 -31.03
C ILE A 123 -17.64 14.98 -29.78
N HIS A 124 -17.55 16.30 -29.89
CA HIS A 124 -17.23 17.16 -28.75
C HIS A 124 -18.32 17.09 -27.68
N ARG A 125 -19.60 17.18 -28.08
CA ARG A 125 -20.75 17.07 -27.17
C ARG A 125 -20.73 15.75 -26.41
N THR A 126 -20.51 14.63 -27.09
CA THR A 126 -20.44 13.31 -26.45
C THR A 126 -19.23 13.18 -25.52
N ARG A 127 -18.07 13.73 -25.89
CA ARG A 127 -16.89 13.76 -24.99
C ARG A 127 -17.18 14.58 -23.73
N ASP A 128 -17.81 15.74 -23.87
CA ASP A 128 -18.15 16.61 -22.75
C ASP A 128 -19.18 15.95 -21.82
N GLU A 129 -20.19 15.28 -22.38
CA GLU A 129 -21.16 14.48 -21.60
C GLU A 129 -20.49 13.31 -20.87
N GLN A 130 -19.59 12.59 -21.53
CA GLN A 130 -18.82 11.51 -20.89
C GLN A 130 -17.94 12.04 -19.76
N LEU A 131 -17.28 13.18 -19.96
CA LEU A 131 -16.43 13.79 -18.94
C LEU A 131 -17.24 14.31 -17.75
N ALA A 132 -18.43 14.90 -18.00
CA ALA A 132 -19.35 15.33 -16.95
C ALA A 132 -19.84 14.12 -16.12
N ASN A 133 -20.20 13.02 -16.77
CA ASN A 133 -20.63 11.80 -16.10
C ASN A 133 -19.50 11.16 -15.27
N ILE A 134 -18.28 11.11 -15.80
CA ILE A 134 -17.10 10.62 -15.05
C ILE A 134 -16.85 11.52 -13.83
N THR A 135 -16.88 12.83 -14.01
CA THR A 135 -16.69 13.81 -12.92
C THR A 135 -17.73 13.60 -11.82
N ALA A 136 -19.02 13.51 -12.17
CA ALA A 136 -20.10 13.30 -11.22
C ALA A 136 -19.94 11.99 -10.43
N MET A 137 -19.57 10.90 -11.10
CA MET A 137 -19.34 9.61 -10.45
C MET A 137 -18.15 9.64 -9.49
N VAL A 138 -17.08 10.35 -9.86
CA VAL A 138 -15.89 10.50 -8.99
C VAL A 138 -16.24 11.35 -7.77
N GLU A 139 -16.96 12.46 -7.95
CA GLU A 139 -17.43 13.30 -6.85
C GLU A 139 -18.32 12.52 -5.88
N GLU A 140 -19.28 11.74 -6.38
CA GLU A 140 -20.16 10.90 -5.55
C GLU A 140 -19.35 9.88 -4.74
N LYS A 141 -18.41 9.15 -5.36
CA LYS A 141 -17.58 8.16 -4.67
C LYS A 141 -16.67 8.79 -3.62
N LEU A 142 -16.12 9.96 -3.91
CA LEU A 142 -15.32 10.72 -2.95
C LEU A 142 -16.19 11.14 -1.77
N ASN A 143 -17.39 11.66 -2.01
CA ASN A 143 -18.27 12.11 -0.94
C ASN A 143 -18.69 10.96 -0.02
N ILE A 144 -19.06 9.80 -0.58
CA ILE A 144 -19.35 8.58 0.20
C ILE A 144 -18.15 8.17 1.06
N THR A 145 -16.93 8.25 0.50
CA THR A 145 -15.71 7.89 1.21
C THR A 145 -15.41 8.87 2.35
N VAL A 146 -15.62 10.16 2.12
CA VAL A 146 -15.44 11.21 3.13
C VAL A 146 -16.43 11.02 4.28
N GLU A 147 -17.71 10.80 3.99
CA GLU A 147 -18.73 10.53 5.01
C GLU A 147 -18.39 9.29 5.85
N LYS A 148 -17.94 8.21 5.19
CA LYS A 148 -17.53 6.99 5.89
C LYS A 148 -16.33 7.23 6.82
N LEU A 149 -15.33 7.99 6.36
CA LEU A 149 -14.16 8.33 7.17
C LEU A 149 -14.53 9.25 8.34
N GLN A 150 -15.47 10.18 8.15
CA GLN A 150 -15.97 11.04 9.22
C GLN A 150 -16.66 10.23 10.32
N VAL A 151 -17.49 9.26 9.95
CA VAL A 151 -18.15 8.34 10.91
C VAL A 151 -17.11 7.54 11.68
N GLN A 152 -16.15 6.91 10.98
CA GLN A 152 -15.09 6.14 11.64
C GLN A 152 -14.24 6.99 12.58
N LEU A 153 -13.93 8.23 12.19
CA LEU A 153 -13.17 9.14 13.03
C LEU A 153 -13.94 9.47 14.32
N MET A 154 -15.25 9.69 14.23
CA MET A 154 -16.09 9.97 15.39
C MET A 154 -16.20 8.75 16.33
N GLU A 155 -16.34 7.55 15.76
CA GLU A 155 -16.34 6.30 16.53
C GLU A 155 -15.01 6.08 17.26
N GLU A 156 -13.86 6.25 16.58
CA GLU A 156 -12.53 6.13 17.18
C GLU A 156 -12.29 7.16 18.28
N GLN A 157 -12.72 8.41 18.08
CA GLN A 157 -12.61 9.45 19.11
C GLN A 157 -13.44 9.11 20.36
N ASN A 158 -14.66 8.61 20.18
CA ASN A 158 -15.51 8.18 21.30
C ASN A 158 -14.92 6.96 22.03
N ALA A 159 -14.45 5.96 21.29
CA ALA A 159 -13.81 4.77 21.86
C ALA A 159 -12.54 5.16 22.65
N ARG A 160 -11.76 6.09 22.13
CA ARG A 160 -10.57 6.61 22.81
C ARG A 160 -10.93 7.35 24.10
N LEU A 161 -11.93 8.22 24.07
CA LEU A 161 -12.37 8.96 25.27
C LEU A 161 -12.81 7.99 26.38
N GLU A 162 -13.57 6.96 26.02
CA GLU A 162 -14.03 5.95 26.97
C GLU A 162 -12.87 5.12 27.52
N ALA A 163 -11.91 4.72 26.67
CA ALA A 163 -10.71 4.03 27.11
C ALA A 163 -9.86 4.88 28.07
N GLU A 164 -9.72 6.18 27.80
CA GLU A 164 -9.03 7.13 28.69
C GLU A 164 -9.74 7.26 30.04
N ARG A 165 -11.09 7.33 30.06
CA ARG A 165 -11.89 7.35 31.28
C ARG A 165 -11.69 6.07 32.12
N VAL A 166 -11.81 4.90 31.49
CA VAL A 166 -11.63 3.61 32.17
C VAL A 166 -10.20 3.47 32.71
N ALA A 167 -9.19 3.87 31.94
CA ALA A 167 -7.80 3.85 32.38
C ALA A 167 -7.55 4.79 33.57
N ALA A 168 -8.15 5.99 33.56
CA ALA A 168 -8.06 6.93 34.68
C ALA A 168 -8.72 6.37 35.96
N GLU A 169 -9.89 5.75 35.85
CA GLU A 169 -10.56 5.12 37.00
C GLU A 169 -9.77 3.94 37.56
N ALA A 170 -9.22 3.09 36.69
CA ALA A 170 -8.36 1.98 37.11
C ALA A 170 -7.09 2.49 37.81
N ARG A 171 -6.50 3.58 37.31
CA ARG A 171 -5.33 4.22 37.91
C ARG A 171 -5.65 4.77 39.30
N LEU A 172 -6.75 5.50 39.48
CA LEU A 172 -7.16 6.03 40.78
C LEU A 172 -7.37 4.92 41.82
N LYS A 173 -8.00 3.81 41.42
CA LYS A 173 -8.17 2.63 42.29
C LYS A 173 -6.83 2.00 42.67
N SER A 174 -5.94 1.85 41.69
CA SER A 174 -4.60 1.31 41.94
C SER A 174 -3.79 2.21 42.89
N ASP A 175 -3.83 3.53 42.68
CA ASP A 175 -3.10 4.49 43.51
C ASP A 175 -3.58 4.45 44.97
N GLU A 176 -4.89 4.29 45.19
CA GLU A 176 -5.48 4.14 46.52
C GLU A 176 -5.09 2.80 47.18
N GLU A 177 -5.09 1.69 46.45
CA GLU A 177 -4.60 0.41 47.00
C GLU A 177 -3.10 0.45 47.31
N ILE A 178 -2.29 1.10 46.47
CA ILE A 178 -0.86 1.33 46.73
C ILE A 178 -0.68 2.14 48.02
N ARG A 179 -1.49 3.19 48.24
CA ARG A 179 -1.44 4.00 49.47
C ARG A 179 -1.72 3.13 50.70
N LYS A 180 -2.80 2.34 50.69
CA LYS A 180 -3.14 1.43 51.80
C LYS A 180 -2.05 0.38 52.06
N LEU A 181 -1.47 -0.17 51.00
CA LEU A 181 -0.39 -1.15 51.12
C LEU A 181 0.87 -0.53 51.73
N LYS A 182 1.22 0.71 51.35
CA LYS A 182 2.33 1.44 51.97
C LYS A 182 2.12 1.64 53.46
N GLU A 183 0.94 2.08 53.88
CA GLU A 183 0.61 2.28 55.30
C GLU A 183 0.70 0.97 56.11
N ARG A 184 0.22 -0.15 55.55
CA ARG A 184 0.34 -1.47 56.21
C ARG A 184 1.79 -1.94 56.29
N LEU A 185 2.57 -1.68 55.25
CA LEU A 185 3.99 -2.05 55.22
C LEU A 185 4.79 -1.25 56.25
N GLU A 186 4.52 0.05 56.38
CA GLU A 186 5.17 0.92 57.36
C GLU A 186 4.90 0.46 58.79
N LYS A 187 3.63 0.17 59.13
CA LYS A 187 3.28 -0.40 60.44
C LYS A 187 3.95 -1.74 60.72
N ALA A 188 3.95 -2.65 59.74
CA ALA A 188 4.61 -3.94 59.89
C ALA A 188 6.13 -3.79 60.06
N GLN A 189 6.74 -2.79 59.43
CA GLN A 189 8.15 -2.45 59.62
C GLN A 189 8.42 -1.91 61.03
N GLU A 190 7.60 -0.98 61.51
CA GLU A 190 7.69 -0.45 62.89
C GLU A 190 7.57 -1.56 63.93
N GLU A 191 6.54 -2.41 63.83
CA GLU A 191 6.34 -3.56 64.73
C GLU A 191 7.55 -4.51 64.70
N ASN A 192 8.07 -4.84 63.52
CA ASN A 192 9.25 -5.71 63.38
C ASN A 192 10.54 -5.06 63.91
N GLU A 193 10.68 -3.74 63.82
CA GLU A 193 11.76 -3.01 64.48
C GLU A 193 11.62 -3.04 66.01
N GLU A 194 10.42 -2.88 66.55
CA GLU A 194 10.16 -3.00 67.99
C GLU A 194 10.45 -4.42 68.50
N PHE A 195 9.99 -5.46 67.81
CA PHE A 195 10.32 -6.85 68.14
C PHE A 195 11.82 -7.10 68.14
N ARG A 196 12.56 -6.57 67.15
CA ARG A 196 14.02 -6.66 67.10
C ARG A 196 14.70 -5.91 68.24
N ARG A 197 14.21 -4.73 68.62
CA ARG A 197 14.70 -3.99 69.80
C ARG A 197 14.49 -4.78 71.09
N LEU A 198 13.28 -5.30 71.31
CA LEU A 198 12.93 -6.12 72.48
C LEU A 198 13.76 -7.40 72.57
N ALA A 199 14.01 -8.08 71.44
CA ALA A 199 14.88 -9.26 71.40
C ALA A 199 16.35 -8.93 71.71
N ALA A 200 16.82 -7.72 71.36
CA ALA A 200 18.18 -7.27 71.66
C ALA A 200 18.37 -6.88 73.14
N THR A 201 17.33 -6.36 73.80
CA THR A 201 17.34 -6.07 75.25
C THR A 201 17.12 -7.32 76.10
N ASN A 202 16.25 -8.24 75.67
CA ASN A 202 16.05 -9.53 76.32
C ASN A 202 17.08 -10.56 75.84
N LYS A 203 18.36 -10.32 76.13
CA LYS A 203 19.36 -11.40 76.04
C LYS A 203 19.04 -12.44 77.10
N CYS A 204 18.39 -13.52 76.70
CA CYS A 204 18.27 -14.72 77.50
C CYS A 204 19.69 -15.25 77.78
N ALA A 205 20.17 -15.07 79.00
CA ALA A 205 21.31 -15.80 79.51
C ALA A 205 20.84 -17.23 79.75
N ILE A 206 21.08 -18.11 78.78
CA ILE A 206 20.97 -19.55 78.99
C ILE A 206 22.17 -19.91 79.88
N LEU A 207 21.89 -20.11 81.17
CA LEU A 207 22.78 -20.78 82.13
C LEU A 207 22.52 -22.29 82.09
#